data_AF-A0A2G2Y5K7-F1
#
_entry.id   AF-A0A2G2Y5K7-F1
#
_cell.length_a   1.000
_cell.length_b   1.000
_cell.length_c   1.000
_cell.angle_alpha   90.00
_cell.angle_beta   90.00
_cell.angle_gamma   90.00
#
_symmetry.space_group_name_H-M   'P 1'
#
loop_
_entity.id
_entity.type
_entity.pdbx_description
1 polymer ?
#
loop_
_entity_poly.entity_id
_entity_poly.type
_entity_poly.pdbx_seq_one_letter_code
_entity_poly.pdbx_strand_id
1 'polypeptide(L)'
;RTDWSLLEAYKGKTDQDAFDVQFVDGIVQQSSGTLDCGLFVAAYAEYLSDQHEIPSLDFGPEKHRTRYTSLLWDYGVNKACNGYVSDNQDPPRPRCIFIPSEHIEMIDVEP
;
A
#
# COMPACT_ATOMS: atom_id res chain seq x y z
N ARG A 1 11.10 -7.57 21.51
CA ARG A 1 11.77 -8.46 20.53
C ARG A 1 10.94 -9.73 20.46
N THR A 2 10.31 -10.01 19.33
CA THR A 2 9.51 -11.22 19.14
C THR A 2 10.45 -12.42 19.03
N ASP A 3 10.19 -13.47 19.81
CA ASP A 3 10.89 -14.74 19.69
C ASP A 3 10.17 -15.60 18.65
N TRP A 4 10.73 -15.65 17.45
CA TRP A 4 10.17 -16.38 16.32
C TRP A 4 10.18 -17.90 16.52
N SER A 5 11.02 -18.43 17.43
CA SER A 5 11.11 -19.87 17.70
C SER A 5 9.88 -20.42 18.46
N LEU A 6 9.11 -19.55 19.10
CA LEU A 6 7.87 -19.88 19.80
C LEU A 6 6.64 -19.94 18.89
N LEU A 7 6.74 -19.50 17.63
CA LEU A 7 5.66 -19.65 16.66
C LEU A 7 5.60 -21.10 16.17
N GLU A 8 4.43 -21.71 16.23
CA GLU A 8 4.22 -23.10 15.78
C GLU A 8 4.64 -23.32 14.31
N ALA A 9 4.53 -22.29 13.45
CA ALA A 9 4.97 -22.37 12.05
C ALA A 9 6.50 -22.51 11.85
N TYR A 10 7.28 -22.16 12.87
CA TYR A 10 8.75 -22.15 12.87
C TYR A 10 9.37 -23.12 13.88
N LYS A 11 8.54 -23.82 14.66
CA LYS A 11 8.98 -24.78 15.66
C LYS A 11 9.70 -25.95 14.98
N GLY A 12 10.92 -26.23 15.41
CA GLY A 12 11.75 -27.30 14.85
C GLY A 12 12.38 -26.98 13.49
N LYS A 13 12.19 -25.75 12.97
CA LYS A 13 12.92 -25.29 11.79
C LYS A 13 14.27 -24.71 12.17
N THR A 14 15.24 -24.95 11.31
CA THR A 14 16.63 -24.51 11.37
C THR A 14 16.92 -23.52 10.24
N ASP A 15 18.06 -22.86 10.30
CA ASP A 15 18.56 -21.98 9.23
C ASP A 15 18.88 -22.74 7.93
N GLN A 16 18.97 -24.07 7.98
CA GLN A 16 19.18 -24.94 6.82
C GLN A 16 17.88 -25.34 6.12
N ASP A 17 16.73 -25.14 6.77
CA ASP A 17 15.44 -25.45 6.17
C ASP A 17 15.06 -24.39 5.13
N ALA A 18 14.98 -24.82 3.88
CA ALA A 18 14.59 -23.94 2.78
C ALA A 18 13.12 -23.54 2.88
N PHE A 19 12.81 -22.34 2.39
CA PHE A 19 11.42 -21.92 2.20
C PHE A 19 10.82 -22.60 0.98
N ASP A 20 9.54 -22.96 1.06
CA ASP A 20 8.76 -23.29 -0.12
C ASP A 20 8.55 -21.99 -0.93
N VAL A 21 8.98 -22.01 -2.18
CA VAL A 21 8.90 -20.86 -3.08
C VAL A 21 7.98 -21.23 -4.23
N GLN A 22 6.86 -20.52 -4.33
CA GLN A 22 5.87 -20.72 -5.38
C GLN A 22 5.98 -19.59 -6.41
N PHE A 23 6.17 -19.99 -7.67
CA PHE A 23 6.09 -19.08 -8.80
C PHE A 23 4.65 -19.07 -9.32
N VAL A 24 4.01 -17.91 -9.22
CA VAL A 24 2.63 -17.73 -9.69
C VAL A 24 2.67 -17.16 -11.10
N ASP A 25 2.06 -17.88 -12.05
CA ASP A 25 1.91 -17.46 -13.43
C ASP A 25 0.53 -16.82 -13.68
N GLY A 26 0.35 -16.17 -14.83
CA GLY A 26 -0.91 -15.57 -15.24
C GLY A 26 -1.29 -14.28 -14.52
N ILE A 27 -0.37 -13.72 -13.72
CA ILE A 27 -0.54 -12.41 -13.10
C ILE A 27 -0.26 -11.32 -14.15
N VAL A 28 -1.13 -10.31 -14.22
CA VAL A 28 -0.89 -9.15 -15.07
C VAL A 28 0.37 -8.42 -14.60
N GLN A 29 1.32 -8.22 -15.51
CA GLN A 29 2.57 -7.52 -15.25
C GLN A 29 2.53 -6.11 -15.81
N GLN A 30 3.27 -5.20 -15.18
CA GLN A 30 3.47 -3.86 -15.72
C GLN A 30 4.17 -3.93 -17.09
N SER A 31 3.78 -3.08 -18.03
CA SER A 31 4.50 -2.96 -19.30
C SER A 31 5.82 -2.22 -19.09
N SER A 32 6.85 -2.61 -19.84
CA SER A 32 8.14 -1.92 -19.81
C SER A 32 7.98 -0.44 -20.16
N GLY A 33 8.56 0.44 -19.34
CA GLY A 33 8.47 1.89 -19.51
C GLY A 33 7.34 2.56 -18.74
N THR A 34 6.53 1.80 -17.99
CA THR A 34 5.58 2.36 -17.01
C THR A 34 6.25 2.56 -15.65
N LEU A 35 5.70 3.46 -14.84
CA LEU A 35 6.18 3.78 -13.49
C LEU A 35 5.23 3.26 -12.41
N ASP A 36 4.53 2.17 -12.70
CA ASP A 36 3.46 1.62 -11.85
C ASP A 36 3.90 0.44 -10.98
N CYS A 37 5.20 0.16 -10.84
CA CYS A 37 5.66 -1.05 -10.15
C CYS A 37 5.07 -1.21 -8.74
N GLY A 38 4.97 -0.11 -7.98
CA GLY A 38 4.36 -0.09 -6.66
C GLY A 38 2.86 -0.42 -6.68
N LEU A 39 2.15 -0.04 -7.74
CA LEU A 39 0.73 -0.33 -7.94
C LEU A 39 0.49 -1.83 -8.05
N PHE A 40 1.29 -2.51 -8.88
CA PHE A 40 1.19 -3.95 -9.11
C PHE A 40 1.57 -4.75 -7.85
N VAL A 41 2.60 -4.31 -7.11
CA VAL A 41 2.99 -4.94 -5.83
C VAL A 41 1.90 -4.76 -4.78
N ALA A 42 1.35 -3.56 -4.63
CA ALA A 42 0.30 -3.29 -3.65
C ALA A 42 -0.97 -4.11 -3.95
N ALA A 43 -1.38 -4.18 -5.22
CA ALA A 43 -2.52 -4.98 -5.63
C ALA A 43 -2.30 -6.48 -5.39
N TYR A 44 -1.09 -6.98 -5.63
CA TYR A 44 -0.77 -8.38 -5.34
C TYR A 44 -0.77 -8.69 -3.84
N ALA A 45 -0.27 -7.77 -3.00
CA ALA A 45 -0.30 -7.92 -1.55
C ALA A 45 -1.75 -7.90 -1.01
N GLU A 46 -2.61 -7.03 -1.55
CA GLU A 46 -4.04 -7.00 -1.23
C GLU A 46 -4.73 -8.32 -1.61
N TYR A 47 -4.45 -8.82 -2.81
CA TYR A 47 -4.92 -10.12 -3.29
C TYR A 47 -4.57 -11.27 -2.31
N LEU A 48 -3.31 -11.36 -1.87
CA LEU A 48 -2.86 -12.39 -0.93
C LEU A 48 -3.49 -12.23 0.47
N SER A 49 -3.76 -10.99 0.88
CA SER A 49 -4.33 -10.70 2.20
C SER A 49 -5.80 -11.10 2.28
N ASP A 50 -6.58 -10.80 1.25
CA ASP A 50 -8.02 -11.01 1.24
C ASP A 50 -8.44 -12.39 0.67
N GLN A 51 -7.49 -13.29 0.37
CA GLN A 51 -7.72 -14.62 -0.23
C GLN A 51 -8.61 -14.57 -1.50
N HIS A 52 -8.53 -13.51 -2.28
CA HIS A 52 -9.33 -13.38 -3.51
C HIS A 52 -8.78 -14.30 -4.62
N GLU A 53 -9.40 -14.30 -5.80
CA GLU A 53 -8.85 -14.97 -7.01
C GLU A 53 -7.84 -14.06 -7.72
N ILE A 54 -6.82 -14.68 -8.36
CA ILE A 54 -5.69 -13.94 -8.97
C ILE A 54 -6.29 -12.90 -9.91
N PRO A 55 -5.86 -11.61 -9.84
CA PRO A 55 -6.37 -10.60 -10.75
C PRO A 55 -6.07 -11.02 -12.18
N SER A 56 -7.08 -11.55 -12.86
CA SER A 56 -7.04 -11.85 -14.29
C SER A 56 -7.04 -10.54 -15.09
N LEU A 57 -6.99 -10.68 -16.43
CA LEU A 57 -6.84 -9.68 -17.50
C LEU A 57 -7.49 -8.27 -17.31
N ASP A 58 -8.40 -8.08 -16.36
CA ASP A 58 -9.06 -6.82 -16.00
C ASP A 58 -8.30 -5.98 -14.95
N PHE A 59 -6.96 -6.10 -14.88
CA PHE A 59 -6.16 -5.18 -14.06
C PHE A 59 -6.16 -3.80 -14.70
N GLY A 60 -7.17 -2.98 -14.38
CA GLY A 60 -7.25 -1.59 -14.82
C GLY A 60 -6.35 -0.69 -13.96
N PRO A 61 -5.16 -0.28 -14.43
CA PRO A 61 -4.21 0.48 -13.61
C PRO A 61 -4.80 1.81 -13.16
N GLU A 62 -5.62 2.48 -13.97
CA GLU A 62 -6.23 3.77 -13.61
C GLU A 62 -7.21 3.69 -12.43
N LYS A 63 -7.99 2.60 -12.36
CA LYS A 63 -8.90 2.35 -11.24
C LYS A 63 -8.11 2.14 -9.95
N HIS A 64 -7.05 1.34 -10.02
CA HIS A 64 -6.19 1.06 -8.87
C HIS A 64 -5.42 2.30 -8.43
N ARG A 65 -4.91 3.11 -9.37
CA ARG A 65 -4.27 4.40 -9.07
C ARG A 65 -5.21 5.27 -8.27
N THR A 66 -6.41 5.54 -8.77
CA THR A 66 -7.41 6.37 -8.07
C THR A 66 -7.68 5.87 -6.65
N ARG A 67 -7.87 4.55 -6.47
CA ARG A 67 -8.12 3.98 -5.15
C ARG A 67 -6.95 4.16 -4.19
N TYR A 68 -5.75 3.77 -4.59
CA TYR A 68 -4.59 3.84 -3.71
C TYR A 68 -4.11 5.27 -3.49
N THR A 69 -4.24 6.17 -4.46
CA THR A 69 -3.93 7.59 -4.27
C THR A 69 -4.85 8.20 -3.23
N SER A 70 -6.15 7.90 -3.27
CA SER A 70 -7.11 8.39 -2.25
C SER A 70 -6.77 7.82 -0.87
N LEU A 71 -6.49 6.52 -0.76
CA LEU A 71 -6.10 5.91 0.51
C LEU A 71 -4.80 6.50 1.08
N LEU A 72 -3.80 6.72 0.22
CA LEU A 72 -2.52 7.30 0.63
C LEU A 72 -2.68 8.77 1.04
N TRP A 73 -3.52 9.52 0.32
CA TRP A 73 -3.86 10.90 0.65
C TRP A 73 -4.55 10.98 2.01
N ASP A 74 -5.62 10.20 2.22
CA ASP A 74 -6.37 10.16 3.48
C ASP A 74 -5.46 9.75 4.64
N TYR A 75 -4.59 8.76 4.44
CA TYR A 75 -3.59 8.37 5.43
C TYR A 75 -2.63 9.52 5.74
N GLY A 76 -2.09 10.19 4.71
CA GLY A 76 -1.18 11.32 4.86
C GLY A 76 -1.80 12.49 5.62
N VAL A 77 -3.04 12.85 5.28
CA VAL A 77 -3.82 13.88 5.96
C VAL A 77 -4.07 13.51 7.41
N ASN A 78 -4.56 12.29 7.67
CA ASN A 78 -4.80 11.80 9.03
C ASN A 78 -3.52 11.78 9.87
N LYS A 79 -2.40 11.36 9.27
CA LYS A 79 -1.08 11.35 9.92
C LYS A 79 -0.60 12.76 10.26
N ALA A 80 -0.82 13.72 9.37
CA ALA A 80 -0.46 15.12 9.59
C ALA A 80 -1.34 15.77 10.69
N CYS A 81 -2.66 15.56 10.67
CA CYS A 81 -3.57 16.14 11.64
C CYS A 81 -3.47 15.50 13.03
N ASN A 82 -3.40 14.17 13.11
CA ASN A 82 -3.34 13.45 14.39
C ASN A 82 -1.93 13.46 14.99
N GLY A 83 -0.95 13.95 14.23
CA GLY A 83 0.49 13.88 14.50
C GLY A 83 1.02 12.45 14.61
N TYR A 84 2.34 12.30 14.59
CA TYR A 84 2.97 10.99 14.75
C TYR A 84 2.76 10.46 16.17
N VAL A 85 2.38 9.19 16.27
CA VAL A 85 2.67 8.32 17.42
C VAL A 85 3.88 7.47 17.03
N SER A 86 5.03 8.13 16.87
CA SER A 86 6.32 7.46 16.84
C SER A 86 6.94 7.70 18.21
N ASP A 87 7.21 6.63 18.96
CA ASP A 87 7.65 6.69 20.37
C ASP A 87 9.03 7.35 20.60
N ASN A 88 9.73 7.74 19.54
CA ASN A 88 11.08 8.26 19.61
C ASN A 88 11.13 9.73 19.19
N GLN A 89 10.79 10.62 20.13
CA GLN A 89 11.16 12.05 20.20
C GLN A 89 10.73 12.94 19.01
N ASP A 90 9.68 13.76 19.19
CA ASP A 90 9.45 14.92 18.31
C ASP A 90 8.79 16.12 19.04
N PRO A 91 9.07 17.37 18.61
CA PRO A 91 8.71 18.62 19.29
C PRO A 91 7.22 19.00 19.11
N PRO A 92 6.73 20.11 19.74
CA PRO A 92 5.31 20.47 19.73
C PRO A 92 4.74 20.68 18.32
N ARG A 93 3.63 19.99 18.03
CA ARG A 93 3.03 19.86 16.69
C ARG A 93 2.45 21.17 16.13
N PRO A 94 2.49 21.38 14.80
CA PRO A 94 1.64 22.35 14.12
C PRO A 94 0.14 21.98 14.24
N ARG A 95 -0.73 22.98 14.41
CA ARG A 95 -2.19 22.81 14.42
C ARG A 95 -2.70 22.56 12.99
N CYS A 96 -3.52 21.53 12.79
CA CYS A 96 -4.18 21.30 11.50
C CYS A 96 -5.16 22.45 11.22
N ILE A 97 -4.89 23.25 10.18
CA ILE A 97 -5.87 24.18 9.60
C ILE A 97 -6.43 23.48 8.37
N PHE A 98 -7.58 22.82 8.53
CA PHE A 98 -8.31 22.19 7.44
C PHE A 98 -9.10 23.29 6.71
N ILE A 99 -8.79 23.52 5.42
CA ILE A 99 -9.67 24.27 4.52
C ILE A 99 -10.45 23.19 3.74
N PRO A 100 -11.78 23.06 3.95
CA PRO A 100 -12.60 22.13 3.18
C PRO A 100 -12.43 22.37 1.67
N SER A 101 -12.47 21.29 0.89
CA SER A 101 -12.28 21.26 -0.57
C SER A 101 -13.26 22.12 -1.39
N GLU A 102 -14.18 22.85 -0.75
CA GLU A 102 -15.17 23.71 -1.40
C GLU A 102 -14.55 24.91 -2.15
N HIS A 103 -13.24 25.14 -2.02
CA HIS A 103 -12.51 26.26 -2.64
C HIS A 103 -11.55 25.87 -3.79
N ILE A 104 -11.55 24.63 -4.26
CA ILE A 104 -10.85 24.29 -5.51
C ILE A 104 -11.83 24.53 -6.66
N GLU A 105 -11.90 25.77 -7.15
CA GLU A 105 -12.54 26.04 -8.44
C GLU A 105 -11.80 25.24 -9.51
N MET A 106 -12.52 24.33 -10.17
CA MET A 106 -12.05 23.68 -11.39
C MET A 106 -11.89 24.78 -12.44
N ILE A 107 -10.64 25.13 -12.74
CA ILE A 107 -10.30 25.99 -13.86
C ILE A 107 -10.58 25.16 -15.12
N ASP A 108 -11.72 25.42 -15.76
CA ASP A 108 -11.97 24.93 -17.12
C ASP A 108 -10.89 25.51 -18.03
N VAL A 109 -10.02 24.63 -18.52
CA VAL A 109 -9.18 24.93 -19.67
C VAL A 109 -10.08 24.73 -20.89
N GLU A 110 -10.59 25.83 -21.44
CA GLU A 110 -11.20 25.82 -22.77
C GLU A 110 -10.15 25.36 -23.82
N PRO A 111 -10.59 24.66 -24.88
CA PRO A 111 -9.71 24.02 -25.87
C PRO A 111 -8.99 25.00 -26.81
#